data_AF-A0A2G6ESF1-F1
#
_entry.id   AF-A0A2G6ESF1-F1
#
_cell.length_a   1.000
_cell.length_b   1.000
_cell.length_c   1.000
_cell.angle_alpha   90.00
_cell.angle_beta   90.00
_cell.angle_gamma   90.00
#
_symmetry.space_group_name_H-M   'P 1'
#
loop_
_entity.id
_entity.type
_entity.pdbx_description
1 polymer ?
#
loop_
_entity_poly.entity_id
_entity_poly.type
_entity_poly.pdbx_seq_one_letter_code
_entity_poly.pdbx_strand_id
1 'polypeptide(L)'
;VESYIGGEFFEASFLNTNDPLLKRVFPHIHSPLSGATFSDIVLSSINWHRKMLSVLGDDDTAIPLLGLFKERQGGAGHTFGHIAVKAYSGMTSENVELSSNSDTNNLTDSTDTDNLSDSQGVIVPPTDDSQLTQAKKLTDNEINTHTITDGYRDFSKDLATERRFRPAALRDVLAFPINLAPLNTVEEFSQALNGINRHGNIAVALQGVTITDSDNSQIWTLHDNQSESTEKRLQALSTALSDCFECKTQINTDSLSIEKPHNEPKNECEQLLSVLFSIDNPIALDNVQPATEILPTLVTGAMSHGSLITKTHEAVATAVNMVGGKSNCGEGGEKLSRYNTLKGSKIKQIASGRFGVWTGYLADPMLEELEIKIAQGAKPGEGGQLPDKKVTVEIAALRGGTPRVELVSPPPHHDTYSIEDLAQLIHDAKAARVKVIVKLVSTEGIGTIAVGVAKAGADVINIAGNTGGTGAAQVTSLKHTGRIAELGIAEVHQALCENGFRDKVILRCSNAHQTGSDIVKSAMMGADSFEMGTAALMMLKCVMAKNCNVKCPAGLTTNPEVFDGNPKSLAQYFVNMAHEIREILAAIGMPSLRDIRGRTDLLHLVE
;
A
#
# COMPACT_ATOMS: atom_id res chain seq x y z
N VAL A 1 -32.71 -5.22 13.99
CA VAL A 1 -32.09 -6.34 14.73
C VAL A 1 -32.70 -7.66 14.31
N GLU A 2 -34.03 -7.80 14.31
CA GLU A 2 -34.70 -9.05 13.89
C GLU A 2 -34.28 -9.51 12.48
N SER A 3 -34.23 -8.63 11.49
CA SER A 3 -33.74 -8.96 10.14
C SER A 3 -32.23 -9.18 10.04
N TYR A 4 -31.46 -8.78 11.06
CA TYR A 4 -30.01 -8.97 11.10
C TYR A 4 -29.64 -10.31 11.73
N ILE A 5 -30.43 -10.76 12.72
CA ILE A 5 -30.22 -12.04 13.41
C ILE A 5 -30.33 -13.17 12.38
N GLY A 6 -29.31 -14.02 12.32
CA GLY A 6 -29.25 -15.16 11.39
C GLY A 6 -28.92 -14.80 9.93
N GLY A 7 -28.74 -13.52 9.60
CA GLY A 7 -28.41 -13.08 8.24
C GLY A 7 -26.94 -13.19 7.85
N GLU A 8 -26.06 -13.57 8.79
CA GLU A 8 -24.62 -13.80 8.56
C GLU A 8 -23.90 -12.65 7.82
N PHE A 9 -24.19 -11.39 8.20
CA PHE A 9 -23.56 -10.19 7.63
C PHE A 9 -22.10 -9.96 8.10
N PHE A 10 -21.28 -11.01 8.05
CA PHE A 10 -19.88 -11.00 8.39
C PHE A 10 -19.09 -11.75 7.33
N GLU A 11 -17.85 -11.32 7.13
CA GLU A 11 -16.90 -11.97 6.24
C GLU A 11 -15.81 -12.64 7.09
N ALA A 12 -15.49 -13.88 6.77
CA ALA A 12 -14.37 -14.59 7.38
C ALA A 12 -13.09 -14.32 6.57
N SER A 13 -12.00 -14.04 7.28
CA SER A 13 -10.65 -14.01 6.72
C SER A 13 -9.75 -14.84 7.63
N PHE A 14 -8.89 -15.67 7.03
CA PHE A 14 -7.92 -16.51 7.76
C PHE A 14 -8.55 -17.58 8.65
N LEU A 15 -9.79 -17.98 8.35
CA LEU A 15 -10.49 -19.11 8.99
C LEU A 15 -10.84 -20.13 7.92
N ASN A 16 -10.53 -21.40 8.14
CA ASN A 16 -10.91 -22.45 7.20
C ASN A 16 -12.39 -22.83 7.39
N THR A 17 -13.31 -22.09 6.77
CA THR A 17 -14.75 -22.39 6.83
C THR A 17 -15.14 -23.66 6.07
N ASN A 18 -14.22 -24.29 5.35
CA ASN A 18 -14.40 -25.61 4.75
C ASN A 18 -14.04 -26.77 5.68
N ASP A 19 -13.43 -26.52 6.84
CA ASP A 19 -13.23 -27.52 7.88
C ASP A 19 -14.59 -28.16 8.26
N PRO A 20 -14.71 -29.50 8.33
CA PRO A 20 -15.99 -30.17 8.55
C PRO A 20 -16.75 -29.74 9.82
N LEU A 21 -16.04 -29.29 10.85
CA LEU A 21 -16.63 -28.81 12.10
C LEU A 21 -17.00 -27.33 12.00
N LEU A 22 -16.13 -26.48 11.43
CA LEU A 22 -16.43 -25.06 11.25
C LEU A 22 -17.57 -24.85 10.25
N LYS A 23 -17.62 -25.64 9.17
CA LYS A 23 -18.70 -25.58 8.17
C LYS A 23 -20.08 -25.88 8.74
N ARG A 24 -20.16 -26.67 9.82
CA ARG A 24 -21.44 -26.91 10.53
C ARG A 24 -21.89 -25.70 11.34
N VAL A 25 -20.94 -24.90 11.82
CA VAL A 25 -21.21 -23.70 12.64
C VAL A 25 -21.48 -22.49 11.74
N PHE A 26 -20.74 -22.36 10.64
CA PHE A 26 -20.83 -21.26 9.68
C PHE A 26 -21.15 -21.80 8.27
N PRO A 27 -22.37 -22.32 8.04
CA PRO A 27 -22.70 -23.01 6.79
C PRO A 27 -22.75 -22.09 5.56
N HIS A 28 -22.98 -20.78 5.74
CA HIS A 28 -23.08 -19.83 4.62
C HIS A 28 -21.99 -18.76 4.61
N ILE A 29 -21.04 -18.80 5.56
CA ILE A 29 -19.87 -17.90 5.54
C ILE A 29 -18.76 -18.52 4.70
N HIS A 30 -18.48 -17.91 3.56
CA HIS A 30 -17.35 -18.25 2.73
C HIS A 30 -16.10 -17.49 3.21
N SER A 31 -14.93 -18.16 3.20
CA SER A 31 -13.65 -17.51 3.45
C SER A 31 -12.81 -17.60 2.17
N PRO A 32 -12.61 -16.48 1.45
CA PRO A 32 -11.83 -16.47 0.20
C PRO A 32 -10.36 -16.81 0.43
N LEU A 33 -9.87 -16.57 1.66
CA LEU A 33 -8.56 -17.00 2.11
C LEU A 33 -8.75 -17.92 3.32
N SER A 34 -8.43 -19.20 3.15
CA SER A 34 -8.44 -20.19 4.22
C SER A 34 -7.44 -19.82 5.32
N GLY A 35 -7.46 -20.52 6.44
CA GLY A 35 -6.52 -20.30 7.54
C GLY A 35 -6.74 -21.29 8.66
N ALA A 36 -6.92 -20.78 9.88
CA ALA A 36 -7.04 -21.61 11.07
C ALA A 36 -8.16 -22.66 10.93
N THR A 37 -7.83 -23.91 11.21
CA THR A 37 -8.77 -25.03 11.27
C THR A 37 -9.45 -25.09 12.64
N PHE A 38 -10.44 -25.98 12.79
CA PHE A 38 -11.04 -26.22 14.11
C PHE A 38 -9.99 -26.69 15.12
N SER A 39 -9.05 -27.53 14.68
CA SER A 39 -7.96 -28.04 15.51
C SER A 39 -7.06 -26.91 16.02
N ASP A 40 -6.75 -25.92 15.17
CA ASP A 40 -5.93 -24.77 15.55
C ASP A 40 -6.62 -23.90 16.60
N ILE A 41 -7.94 -23.70 16.46
CA ILE A 41 -8.75 -22.96 17.43
C ILE A 41 -8.77 -23.69 18.77
N VAL A 42 -8.96 -25.02 18.77
CA VAL A 42 -8.92 -25.84 19.97
C VAL A 42 -7.55 -25.75 20.64
N LEU A 43 -6.47 -25.89 19.87
CA LEU A 43 -5.11 -25.80 20.39
C LEU A 43 -4.82 -24.42 20.99
N SER A 44 -5.19 -23.34 20.30
CA SER A 44 -5.08 -21.96 20.79
C SER A 44 -5.85 -21.79 22.11
N SER A 45 -7.09 -22.30 22.16
CA SER A 45 -7.94 -22.24 23.36
C SER A 45 -7.31 -23.01 24.53
N ILE A 46 -6.76 -24.20 24.29
CA ILE A 46 -6.03 -25.00 25.30
C ILE A 46 -4.79 -24.23 25.79
N ASN A 47 -4.02 -23.63 24.89
CA ASN A 47 -2.81 -22.88 25.25
C ASN A 47 -3.16 -21.67 26.13
N TRP A 48 -4.19 -20.92 25.78
CA TRP A 48 -4.67 -19.80 26.60
C TRP A 48 -5.25 -20.25 27.94
N HIS A 49 -5.99 -21.36 27.97
CA HIS A 49 -6.49 -21.94 29.21
C HIS A 49 -5.35 -22.37 30.14
N ARG A 50 -4.32 -23.05 29.61
CA ARG A 50 -3.11 -23.41 30.38
C ARG A 50 -2.36 -22.17 30.88
N LYS A 51 -2.25 -21.13 30.04
CA LYS A 51 -1.59 -19.89 30.42
C LYS A 51 -2.32 -19.19 31.57
N MET A 52 -3.65 -19.24 31.60
CA MET A 52 -4.43 -18.68 32.71
C MET A 52 -4.07 -19.32 34.06
N LEU A 53 -3.77 -20.63 34.09
CA LEU A 53 -3.34 -21.31 35.33
C LEU A 53 -1.99 -20.80 35.89
N SER A 54 -1.18 -20.14 35.07
CA SER A 54 0.09 -19.52 35.50
C SER A 54 -0.08 -18.10 36.04
N VAL A 55 -1.26 -17.49 35.88
CA VAL A 55 -1.61 -16.18 36.42
C VAL A 55 -2.11 -16.38 37.85
N LEU A 56 -1.27 -16.05 38.85
CA LEU A 56 -1.59 -16.20 40.27
C LEU A 56 -1.88 -14.84 40.91
N GLY A 57 -3.02 -14.73 41.61
CA GLY A 57 -3.40 -13.53 42.39
C GLY A 57 -3.97 -12.37 41.55
N ASP A 58 -4.24 -11.24 42.21
CA ASP A 58 -4.77 -10.00 41.59
C ASP A 58 -3.67 -9.16 40.90
N ASP A 59 -2.60 -9.79 40.43
CA ASP A 59 -1.51 -9.10 39.74
C ASP A 59 -1.89 -8.87 38.26
N ASP A 60 -2.44 -7.70 37.97
CA ASP A 60 -2.78 -7.26 36.61
C ASP A 60 -1.58 -7.31 35.64
N THR A 61 -0.33 -7.36 36.13
CA THR A 61 0.87 -7.50 35.28
C THR A 61 1.04 -8.92 34.72
N ALA A 62 0.36 -9.91 35.29
CA ALA A 62 0.37 -11.29 34.80
C ALA A 62 -0.52 -11.49 33.56
N ILE A 63 -1.41 -10.53 33.24
CA ILE A 63 -2.19 -10.55 32.00
C ILE A 63 -1.30 -10.04 30.84
N PRO A 64 -1.07 -10.85 29.79
CA PRO A 64 -0.18 -10.45 28.70
C PRO A 64 -0.75 -9.28 27.90
N LEU A 65 0.04 -8.21 27.77
CA LEU A 65 -0.29 -7.05 26.94
C LEU A 65 0.04 -7.32 25.46
N LEU A 66 -0.93 -7.91 24.74
CA LEU A 66 -0.77 -8.31 23.34
C LEU A 66 -0.54 -7.16 22.35
N GLY A 67 -0.78 -5.91 22.75
CA GLY A 67 -0.50 -4.74 21.91
C GLY A 67 -1.43 -4.57 20.70
N LEU A 68 -2.67 -5.05 20.76
CA LEU A 68 -3.62 -5.02 19.63
C LEU A 68 -3.94 -3.60 19.13
N PHE A 69 -4.13 -2.64 20.04
CA PHE A 69 -4.47 -1.26 19.68
C PHE A 69 -3.25 -0.37 19.48
N LYS A 70 -2.22 -0.59 20.29
CA LYS A 70 -0.92 0.10 20.21
C LYS A 70 0.14 -0.94 20.48
N GLU A 71 1.15 -0.98 19.63
CA GLU A 71 2.18 -1.99 19.72
C GLU A 71 2.87 -2.01 21.09
N ARG A 72 3.21 -3.23 21.52
CA ARG A 72 3.98 -3.56 22.71
C ARG A 72 5.11 -4.50 22.31
N GLN A 73 6.21 -4.44 23.04
CA GLN A 73 7.34 -5.35 22.84
C GLN A 73 6.87 -6.80 23.04
N GLY A 74 7.14 -7.67 22.08
CA GLY A 74 6.69 -9.08 22.10
C GLY A 74 5.19 -9.30 21.84
N GLY A 75 4.44 -8.25 21.47
CA GLY A 75 3.03 -8.35 21.09
C GLY A 75 2.79 -8.61 19.60
N ALA A 76 1.57 -8.39 19.13
CA ALA A 76 1.20 -8.48 17.71
C ALA A 76 2.03 -7.52 16.84
N GLY A 77 2.39 -7.94 15.62
CA GLY A 77 3.05 -7.08 14.62
C GLY A 77 2.16 -5.94 14.15
N HIS A 78 2.75 -4.78 13.84
CA HIS A 78 2.04 -3.62 13.29
C HIS A 78 2.80 -3.10 12.06
N THR A 79 2.08 -2.79 10.98
CA THR A 79 2.67 -2.22 9.76
C THR A 79 3.49 -0.96 10.05
N PHE A 80 2.98 -0.09 10.94
CA PHE A 80 3.69 1.08 11.44
C PHE A 80 4.07 0.90 12.91
N GLY A 81 4.83 -0.17 13.19
CA GLY A 81 5.37 -0.49 14.50
C GLY A 81 6.59 0.34 14.92
N HIS A 82 7.18 0.03 16.07
CA HIS A 82 8.32 0.71 16.68
C HIS A 82 9.54 0.75 15.76
N ILE A 83 9.84 -0.36 15.08
CA ILE A 83 10.93 -0.43 14.09
C ILE A 83 10.66 0.54 12.94
N ALA A 84 9.44 0.52 12.37
CA ALA A 84 9.06 1.46 11.32
C ALA A 84 9.17 2.91 11.78
N VAL A 85 8.60 3.25 12.95
CA VAL A 85 8.64 4.62 13.51
C VAL A 85 10.09 5.10 13.71
N LYS A 86 10.96 4.23 14.24
CA LYS A 86 12.38 4.55 14.43
C LYS A 86 13.08 4.78 13.09
N ALA A 87 12.83 3.91 12.10
CA ALA A 87 13.46 4.00 10.79
C ALA A 87 13.01 5.26 10.02
N TYR A 88 11.72 5.63 10.07
CA TYR A 88 11.26 6.94 9.57
C TYR A 88 11.93 8.11 10.28
N SER A 89 12.07 8.06 11.61
CA SER A 89 12.76 9.12 12.36
C SER A 89 14.19 9.32 11.87
N GLY A 90 14.90 8.22 11.57
CA GLY A 90 16.21 8.23 10.93
C GLY A 90 16.19 8.98 9.60
N MET A 91 15.33 8.56 8.67
CA MET A 91 15.17 9.21 7.35
C MET A 91 14.81 10.70 7.45
N THR A 92 13.94 11.09 8.38
CA THR A 92 13.57 12.52 8.55
C THR A 92 14.67 13.40 9.11
N SER A 93 15.72 12.79 9.65
CA SER A 93 16.90 13.47 10.20
C SER A 93 18.07 13.52 9.20
N GLU A 94 17.94 12.83 8.05
CA GLU A 94 18.91 12.91 6.97
C GLU A 94 18.88 14.27 6.29
N ASN A 95 20.04 14.66 5.75
CA ASN A 95 20.10 15.80 4.86
C ASN A 95 19.37 15.49 3.55
N VAL A 96 18.69 16.50 3.01
CA VAL A 96 18.03 16.35 1.71
C VAL A 96 19.07 16.48 0.61
N GLU A 97 19.21 15.44 -0.21
CA GLU A 97 20.17 15.32 -1.30
C GLU A 97 19.56 15.58 -2.68
N LEU A 98 18.27 15.93 -2.75
CA LEU A 98 17.64 16.40 -3.99
C LEU A 98 18.43 17.60 -4.54
N SER A 99 19.15 17.39 -5.64
CA SER A 99 20.13 18.32 -6.17
C SER A 99 19.53 19.71 -6.34
N SER A 100 20.10 20.69 -5.66
CA SER A 100 19.85 22.10 -5.90
C SER A 100 21.09 22.71 -6.54
N ASN A 101 21.48 22.19 -7.70
CA ASN A 101 22.54 22.80 -8.50
C ASN A 101 21.97 23.33 -9.81
N SER A 102 22.21 24.63 -10.02
CA SER A 102 21.91 25.50 -11.16
C SER A 102 20.53 26.20 -11.20
N ASP A 103 20.66 27.52 -11.44
CA ASP A 103 19.67 28.54 -11.79
C ASP A 103 18.87 29.23 -10.66
N THR A 104 19.60 30.03 -9.88
CA THR A 104 19.07 31.23 -9.20
C THR A 104 18.86 32.42 -10.14
N ASN A 105 18.56 32.21 -11.42
CA ASN A 105 18.19 33.29 -12.34
C ASN A 105 17.12 32.82 -13.34
N ASN A 106 16.01 33.57 -13.37
CA ASN A 106 14.93 33.53 -14.36
C ASN A 106 13.81 32.49 -14.17
N LEU A 107 13.06 32.64 -13.08
CA LEU A 107 11.59 32.66 -13.13
C LEU A 107 11.17 33.75 -12.14
N THR A 108 10.94 34.96 -12.65
CA THR A 108 10.24 35.98 -11.87
C THR A 108 8.87 35.43 -11.56
N ASP A 109 8.61 35.17 -10.29
CA ASP A 109 7.29 34.89 -9.72
C ASP A 109 6.40 36.11 -10.01
N SER A 110 5.80 36.15 -11.20
CA SER A 110 4.89 37.23 -11.59
C SER A 110 3.50 36.92 -11.05
N THR A 111 3.39 36.91 -9.73
CA THR A 111 2.29 37.45 -8.90
C THR A 111 2.57 37.14 -7.42
N ASP A 112 3.78 37.46 -6.95
CA ASP A 112 3.97 37.80 -5.54
C ASP A 112 3.37 39.20 -5.31
N THR A 113 2.06 39.24 -5.10
CA THR A 113 1.44 40.29 -4.30
C THR A 113 1.06 39.69 -2.96
N ASP A 114 2.07 39.26 -2.19
CA ASP A 114 2.09 39.51 -0.76
C ASP A 114 2.19 41.02 -0.55
N ASN A 115 1.10 41.73 -0.82
CA ASN A 115 0.96 43.10 -0.40
C ASN A 115 0.92 43.10 1.13
N LEU A 116 1.94 43.74 1.70
CA LEU A 116 2.15 44.09 3.11
C LEU A 116 1.08 45.05 3.69
N SER A 117 -0.19 44.89 3.32
CA SER A 117 -1.31 45.62 3.92
C SER A 117 -2.63 44.98 3.49
N ASP A 118 -3.44 44.54 4.45
CA ASP A 118 -4.89 44.50 4.23
C ASP A 118 -5.37 45.93 3.96
N SER A 119 -6.55 46.11 3.37
CA SER A 119 -7.22 47.38 3.04
C SER A 119 -7.36 48.41 4.19
N GLN A 120 -6.82 48.09 5.37
CA GLN A 120 -6.77 48.87 6.60
C GLN A 120 -5.35 49.17 7.11
N GLY A 121 -4.28 48.82 6.37
CA GLY A 121 -2.91 49.22 6.70
C GLY A 121 -2.26 48.53 7.90
N VAL A 122 -2.70 47.31 8.25
CA VAL A 122 -2.12 46.53 9.36
C VAL A 122 -0.93 45.69 8.86
N ILE A 123 0.25 45.90 9.47
CA ILE A 123 1.45 45.09 9.24
C ILE A 123 1.29 43.78 10.02
N VAL A 124 1.19 42.66 9.30
CA VAL A 124 1.22 41.30 9.90
C VAL A 124 2.67 40.83 9.91
N PRO A 125 3.20 40.28 11.02
CA PRO A 125 4.57 39.79 11.06
C PRO A 125 4.76 38.62 10.08
N PRO A 126 5.94 38.49 9.44
CA PRO A 126 6.23 37.38 8.55
C PRO A 126 6.14 36.07 9.34
N THR A 127 5.30 35.15 8.88
CA THR A 127 5.25 33.80 9.42
C THR A 127 6.49 33.04 8.93
N ASP A 128 7.22 32.38 9.84
CA ASP A 128 8.31 31.43 9.55
C ASP A 128 7.82 30.27 8.64
N ASP A 129 7.69 30.54 7.34
CA ASP A 129 7.25 29.60 6.29
C ASP A 129 8.36 29.39 5.25
N SER A 130 9.61 29.74 5.58
CA SER A 130 10.78 29.75 4.70
C SER A 130 11.06 28.40 4.01
N GLN A 131 10.70 27.28 4.65
CA GLN A 131 10.87 25.95 4.05
C GLN A 131 9.83 25.64 2.97
N LEU A 132 8.60 26.16 3.11
CA LEU A 132 7.52 25.98 2.12
C LEU A 132 7.68 26.94 0.94
N THR A 133 8.20 28.15 1.17
CA THR A 133 8.41 29.17 0.13
C THR A 133 9.63 28.92 -0.76
N GLN A 134 10.59 28.08 -0.33
CA GLN A 134 11.78 27.71 -1.12
C GLN A 134 11.66 26.38 -1.88
N ALA A 135 10.45 25.83 -1.99
CA ALA A 135 10.22 24.60 -2.74
C ALA A 135 10.06 24.92 -4.23
N LYS A 136 10.82 24.24 -5.10
CA LYS A 136 10.66 24.30 -6.56
C LYS A 136 10.32 22.92 -7.10
N LYS A 137 9.63 22.88 -8.24
CA LYS A 137 9.45 21.64 -8.99
C LYS A 137 10.81 21.14 -9.48
N LEU A 138 11.09 19.85 -9.30
CA LEU A 138 12.29 19.22 -9.82
C LEU A 138 12.15 18.96 -11.32
N THR A 139 13.28 19.01 -12.01
CA THR A 139 13.39 18.61 -13.41
C THR A 139 13.42 17.09 -13.54
N ASP A 140 13.04 16.59 -14.71
CA ASP A 140 13.05 15.15 -14.98
C ASP A 140 14.45 14.55 -14.82
N ASN A 141 15.50 15.31 -15.16
CA ASN A 141 16.88 14.87 -14.99
C ASN A 141 17.23 14.73 -13.50
N GLU A 142 16.93 15.73 -12.66
CA GLU A 142 17.17 15.67 -11.20
C GLU A 142 16.49 14.45 -10.56
N ILE A 143 15.28 14.09 -11.03
CA ILE A 143 14.55 12.90 -10.55
C ILE A 143 15.18 11.61 -11.07
N ASN A 144 15.44 11.51 -12.37
CA ASN A 144 15.87 10.27 -13.01
C ASN A 144 17.32 9.89 -12.69
N THR A 145 18.19 10.85 -12.35
CA THR A 145 19.59 10.61 -11.96
C THR A 145 19.79 10.50 -10.45
N HIS A 146 18.71 10.57 -9.65
CA HIS A 146 18.79 10.47 -8.19
C HIS A 146 19.28 9.08 -7.75
N THR A 147 20.14 9.05 -6.74
CA THR A 147 20.63 7.83 -6.12
C THR A 147 19.89 7.60 -4.80
N ILE A 148 19.40 6.38 -4.57
CA ILE A 148 18.68 6.04 -3.33
C ILE A 148 19.60 6.31 -2.13
N THR A 149 19.09 7.07 -1.16
CA THR A 149 19.86 7.44 0.05
C THR A 149 20.07 6.27 0.99
N ASP A 150 21.17 6.30 1.75
CA ASP A 150 21.54 5.25 2.69
C ASP A 150 20.45 4.99 3.75
N GLY A 151 19.84 6.03 4.33
CA GLY A 151 18.76 5.83 5.30
C GLY A 151 17.50 5.21 4.70
N TYR A 152 17.23 5.39 3.41
CA TYR A 152 16.15 4.65 2.75
C TYR A 152 16.50 3.17 2.56
N ARG A 153 17.77 2.86 2.24
CA ARG A 153 18.26 1.48 2.17
C ARG A 153 18.14 0.78 3.52
N ASP A 154 18.62 1.42 4.57
CA ASP A 154 18.51 0.92 5.94
C ASP A 154 17.06 0.76 6.36
N PHE A 155 16.20 1.75 6.05
CA PHE A 155 14.76 1.68 6.30
C PHE A 155 14.10 0.48 5.60
N SER A 156 14.35 0.27 4.30
CA SER A 156 13.76 -0.84 3.55
C SER A 156 14.25 -2.19 4.11
N LYS A 157 15.54 -2.29 4.44
CA LYS A 157 16.15 -3.50 5.03
C LYS A 157 15.61 -3.81 6.43
N ASP A 158 15.51 -2.81 7.31
CA ASP A 158 15.01 -2.97 8.67
C ASP A 158 13.53 -3.40 8.65
N LEU A 159 12.73 -2.79 7.78
CA LEU A 159 11.34 -3.18 7.59
C LEU A 159 11.21 -4.61 7.05
N ALA A 160 11.99 -4.97 6.03
CA ALA A 160 11.98 -6.32 5.48
C ALA A 160 12.35 -7.36 6.54
N THR A 161 13.32 -7.05 7.41
CA THR A 161 13.72 -7.92 8.52
C THR A 161 12.60 -8.07 9.54
N GLU A 162 12.03 -6.97 10.04
CA GLU A 162 10.93 -7.03 11.02
C GLU A 162 9.72 -7.79 10.49
N ARG A 163 9.33 -7.55 9.23
CA ARG A 163 8.15 -8.17 8.61
C ARG A 163 8.31 -9.66 8.34
N ARG A 164 9.54 -10.16 8.17
CA ARG A 164 9.81 -11.61 8.11
C ARG A 164 9.54 -12.30 9.44
N PHE A 165 9.85 -11.65 10.56
CA PHE A 165 9.62 -12.22 11.89
C PHE A 165 8.19 -11.98 12.40
N ARG A 166 7.61 -10.82 12.09
CA ARG A 166 6.30 -10.36 12.58
C ARG A 166 5.49 -9.77 11.42
N PRO A 167 5.00 -10.61 10.48
CA PRO A 167 4.21 -10.14 9.35
C PRO A 167 2.94 -9.44 9.84
N ALA A 168 2.62 -8.31 9.23
CA ALA A 168 1.48 -7.47 9.60
C ALA A 168 0.48 -7.28 8.45
N ALA A 169 0.82 -7.74 7.25
CA ALA A 169 -0.04 -7.76 6.08
C ALA A 169 0.20 -9.01 5.21
N LEU A 170 -0.76 -9.35 4.35
CA LEU A 170 -0.65 -10.55 3.50
C LEU A 170 0.56 -10.48 2.57
N ARG A 171 0.89 -9.29 2.06
CA ARG A 171 2.08 -9.09 1.21
C ARG A 171 3.41 -9.36 1.93
N ASP A 172 3.45 -9.40 3.26
CA ASP A 172 4.69 -9.63 4.01
C ASP A 172 5.12 -11.10 3.94
N VAL A 173 4.18 -12.02 3.72
CA VAL A 173 4.45 -13.46 3.51
C VAL A 173 4.57 -13.84 2.03
N LEU A 174 4.71 -12.84 1.15
CA LEU A 174 4.93 -13.06 -0.28
C LEU A 174 6.36 -12.64 -0.66
N ALA A 175 7.02 -13.43 -1.48
CA ALA A 175 8.33 -13.18 -2.06
C ALA A 175 8.24 -12.96 -3.57
N PHE A 176 9.30 -12.36 -4.12
CA PHE A 176 9.55 -12.26 -5.56
C PHE A 176 10.19 -13.55 -6.09
N PRO A 177 10.36 -13.69 -7.43
CA PRO A 177 11.01 -14.86 -8.03
C PRO A 177 12.37 -15.20 -7.39
N ILE A 178 12.68 -16.50 -7.33
CA ILE A 178 13.98 -16.95 -6.83
C ILE A 178 15.03 -16.71 -7.90
N ASN A 179 16.08 -15.97 -7.56
CA ASN A 179 17.26 -15.90 -8.40
C ASN A 179 18.31 -16.93 -7.95
N LEU A 180 18.47 -17.98 -8.76
CA LEU A 180 19.46 -19.03 -8.52
C LEU A 180 20.85 -18.65 -9.03
N ALA A 181 20.98 -17.65 -9.91
CA ALA A 181 22.26 -17.27 -10.53
C ALA A 181 23.40 -17.00 -9.53
N PRO A 182 23.20 -16.26 -8.41
CA PRO A 182 24.27 -15.98 -7.46
C PRO A 182 24.61 -17.15 -6.52
N LEU A 183 23.82 -18.22 -6.50
CA LEU A 183 23.97 -19.34 -5.56
C LEU A 183 24.96 -20.37 -6.07
N ASN A 184 25.83 -20.87 -5.19
CA ASN A 184 26.91 -21.79 -5.54
C ASN A 184 27.04 -22.99 -4.59
N THR A 185 26.43 -22.93 -3.41
CA THR A 185 26.56 -23.95 -2.35
C THR A 185 25.25 -24.71 -2.12
N VAL A 186 25.35 -25.92 -1.55
CA VAL A 186 24.18 -26.76 -1.24
C VAL A 186 23.25 -26.04 -0.27
N GLU A 187 23.82 -25.38 0.74
CA GLU A 187 23.08 -24.64 1.76
C GLU A 187 22.29 -23.47 1.16
N GLU A 188 22.90 -22.69 0.27
CA GLU A 188 22.24 -21.58 -0.43
C GLU A 188 21.05 -22.06 -1.28
N PHE A 189 21.24 -23.10 -2.08
CA PHE A 189 20.15 -23.68 -2.88
C PHE A 189 19.03 -24.25 -2.00
N SER A 190 19.40 -24.99 -0.95
CA SER A 190 18.44 -25.58 -0.02
C SER A 190 17.62 -24.52 0.71
N GLN A 191 18.26 -23.44 1.16
CA GLN A 191 17.58 -22.33 1.81
C GLN A 191 16.62 -21.61 0.86
N ALA A 192 17.03 -21.36 -0.39
CA ALA A 192 16.20 -20.70 -1.38
C ALA A 192 14.95 -21.52 -1.74
N LEU A 193 15.10 -22.82 -1.96
CA LEU A 193 14.00 -23.69 -2.38
C LEU A 193 13.07 -24.07 -1.22
N ASN A 194 13.61 -24.34 -0.01
CA ASN A 194 12.78 -24.63 1.17
C ASN A 194 12.06 -23.39 1.71
N GLY A 195 12.54 -22.19 1.39
CA GLY A 195 11.91 -20.93 1.81
C GLY A 195 10.57 -20.63 1.14
N ILE A 196 10.14 -21.45 0.18
CA ILE A 196 8.87 -21.30 -0.52
C ILE A 196 7.89 -22.38 -0.08
N ASN A 197 6.65 -21.96 0.19
CA ASN A 197 5.57 -22.86 0.52
C ASN A 197 5.08 -23.59 -0.74
N ARG A 198 5.39 -24.89 -0.84
CA ARG A 198 5.10 -25.68 -2.04
C ARG A 198 3.63 -26.03 -2.24
N HIS A 199 2.82 -25.93 -1.18
CA HIS A 199 1.41 -26.31 -1.20
C HIS A 199 0.48 -25.13 -1.51
N GLY A 200 0.89 -23.93 -1.16
CA GLY A 200 0.12 -22.70 -1.32
C GLY A 200 0.45 -21.92 -2.59
N ASN A 201 1.50 -22.31 -3.31
CA ASN A 201 1.87 -21.70 -4.59
C ASN A 201 1.32 -22.51 -5.77
N ILE A 202 0.71 -21.81 -6.72
CA ILE A 202 0.27 -22.40 -8.00
C ILE A 202 1.38 -22.40 -9.05
N ALA A 203 2.40 -21.55 -8.86
CA ALA A 203 3.56 -21.40 -9.72
C ALA A 203 4.71 -20.77 -8.92
N VAL A 204 5.95 -21.12 -9.26
CA VAL A 204 7.18 -20.65 -8.65
C VAL A 204 8.19 -20.33 -9.75
N ALA A 205 8.57 -19.06 -9.83
CA ALA A 205 9.41 -18.51 -10.88
C ALA A 205 10.89 -18.57 -10.47
N LEU A 206 11.72 -19.11 -11.37
CA LEU A 206 13.17 -19.22 -11.20
C LEU A 206 13.92 -18.39 -12.24
N GLN A 207 14.94 -17.65 -11.79
CA GLN A 207 15.95 -17.01 -12.64
C GLN A 207 17.29 -17.74 -12.57
N GLY A 208 18.09 -17.61 -13.64
CA GLY A 208 19.43 -18.21 -13.72
C GLY A 208 19.45 -19.67 -14.16
N VAL A 209 18.28 -20.27 -14.41
CA VAL A 209 18.13 -21.61 -14.99
C VAL A 209 17.07 -21.59 -16.08
N THR A 210 17.21 -22.46 -17.07
CA THR A 210 16.18 -22.69 -18.08
C THR A 210 15.60 -24.09 -17.88
N ILE A 211 14.29 -24.17 -17.70
CA ILE A 211 13.58 -25.46 -17.57
C ILE A 211 13.10 -25.89 -18.96
N THR A 212 13.49 -27.08 -19.37
CA THR A 212 12.93 -27.73 -20.57
C THR A 212 12.26 -29.04 -20.18
N ASP A 213 11.01 -29.19 -20.62
CA ASP A 213 10.28 -30.44 -20.48
C ASP A 213 10.39 -31.25 -21.78
N SER A 214 10.77 -32.52 -21.65
CA SER A 214 10.79 -33.45 -22.76
C SER A 214 9.62 -34.43 -22.64
N ASP A 215 8.52 -34.12 -23.32
CA ASP A 215 7.25 -34.87 -23.25
C ASP A 215 7.42 -36.38 -23.49
N ASN A 216 8.44 -36.78 -24.26
CA ASN A 216 8.70 -38.17 -24.61
C ASN A 216 9.58 -38.94 -23.63
N SER A 217 10.31 -38.29 -22.71
CA SER A 217 11.36 -38.96 -21.94
C SER A 217 11.16 -38.98 -20.43
N GLN A 218 10.12 -38.31 -19.91
CA GLN A 218 9.86 -38.21 -18.45
C GLN A 218 11.04 -37.58 -17.69
N ILE A 219 11.82 -36.74 -18.35
CA ILE A 219 12.98 -36.05 -17.78
C ILE A 219 12.76 -34.55 -17.92
N TRP A 220 12.94 -33.82 -16.82
CA TRP A 220 13.12 -32.37 -16.80
C TRP A 220 14.59 -32.04 -16.94
N THR A 221 14.92 -31.11 -17.81
CA THR A 221 16.31 -30.66 -17.96
C THR A 221 16.43 -29.20 -17.54
N LEU A 222 17.18 -28.98 -16.46
CA LEU A 222 17.59 -27.66 -16.00
C LEU A 222 18.93 -27.31 -16.64
N HIS A 223 18.92 -26.32 -17.53
CA HIS A 223 20.16 -25.75 -18.06
C HIS A 223 20.63 -24.62 -17.15
N ASP A 224 21.89 -24.70 -16.74
CA ASP A 224 22.53 -23.61 -16.01
C ASP A 224 22.94 -22.52 -16.99
N ASN A 225 22.43 -21.30 -16.78
CA ASN A 225 22.74 -20.16 -17.64
C ASN A 225 24.08 -19.49 -17.27
N GLN A 226 24.85 -20.02 -16.31
CA GLN A 226 26.16 -19.49 -15.88
C GLN A 226 27.34 -20.20 -16.57
N SER A 227 28.30 -19.41 -17.08
CA SER A 227 29.36 -19.89 -17.99
C SER A 227 30.66 -20.36 -17.32
N GLU A 228 30.94 -20.00 -16.07
CA GLU A 228 32.31 -20.14 -15.49
C GLU A 228 32.47 -21.20 -14.38
N SER A 229 31.38 -21.80 -13.86
CA SER A 229 31.46 -22.79 -12.76
C SER A 229 30.38 -23.88 -12.76
N THR A 230 29.97 -24.31 -13.95
CA THR A 230 28.77 -25.11 -14.17
C THR A 230 28.77 -26.45 -13.43
N GLU A 231 29.87 -27.23 -13.47
CA GLU A 231 29.87 -28.60 -12.91
C GLU A 231 29.70 -28.63 -11.37
N LYS A 232 30.48 -27.83 -10.62
CA LYS A 232 30.39 -27.77 -9.15
C LYS A 232 29.04 -27.23 -8.69
N ARG A 233 28.53 -26.22 -9.39
CA ARG A 233 27.24 -25.60 -9.09
C ARG A 233 26.08 -26.55 -9.38
N LEU A 234 26.11 -27.25 -10.51
CA LEU A 234 25.14 -28.31 -10.84
C LEU A 234 25.19 -29.44 -9.82
N GLN A 235 26.39 -29.80 -9.33
CA GLN A 235 26.52 -30.78 -8.26
C GLN A 235 25.89 -30.29 -6.94
N ALA A 236 26.10 -29.03 -6.57
CA ALA A 236 25.47 -28.44 -5.39
C ALA A 236 23.94 -28.38 -5.49
N LEU A 237 23.42 -27.95 -6.65
CA LEU A 237 21.98 -27.92 -6.94
C LEU A 237 21.38 -29.33 -6.94
N SER A 238 22.08 -30.31 -7.54
CA SER A 238 21.70 -31.72 -7.55
C SER A 238 21.56 -32.27 -6.13
N THR A 239 22.55 -32.00 -5.27
CA THR A 239 22.51 -32.40 -3.86
C THR A 239 21.36 -31.72 -3.12
N ALA A 240 21.17 -30.41 -3.29
CA ALA A 240 20.06 -29.69 -2.65
C ALA A 240 18.68 -30.25 -3.05
N LEU A 241 18.49 -30.55 -4.34
CA LEU A 241 17.25 -31.15 -4.84
C LEU A 241 17.02 -32.56 -4.31
N SER A 242 18.09 -33.35 -4.18
CA SER A 242 18.03 -34.69 -3.60
C SER A 242 17.72 -34.66 -2.10
N ASP A 243 18.41 -33.80 -1.35
CA ASP A 243 18.31 -33.73 0.12
C ASP A 243 17.00 -33.09 0.59
N CYS A 244 16.50 -32.08 -0.12
CA CYS A 244 15.29 -31.35 0.28
C CYS A 244 14.00 -31.97 -0.27
N PHE A 245 14.06 -32.62 -1.44
CA PHE A 245 12.87 -33.01 -2.20
C PHE A 245 12.91 -34.45 -2.71
N GLU A 246 13.93 -35.23 -2.37
CA GLU A 246 14.07 -36.63 -2.81
C GLU A 246 14.10 -36.78 -4.35
N CYS A 247 14.53 -35.73 -5.05
CA CYS A 247 14.64 -35.75 -6.51
C CYS A 247 15.77 -36.67 -6.98
N LYS A 248 15.49 -37.52 -7.97
CA LYS A 248 16.51 -38.30 -8.67
C LYS A 248 17.08 -37.49 -9.81
N THR A 249 18.36 -37.17 -9.72
CA THR A 249 19.02 -36.28 -10.66
C THR A 249 20.22 -36.95 -11.33
N GLN A 250 20.50 -36.55 -12.56
CA GLN A 250 21.68 -36.95 -13.33
C GLN A 250 22.34 -35.70 -13.90
N ILE A 251 23.62 -35.49 -13.54
CA ILE A 251 24.41 -34.34 -13.99
C ILE A 251 24.94 -34.65 -15.39
N ASN A 252 24.71 -33.73 -16.32
CA ASN A 252 25.31 -33.69 -17.65
C ASN A 252 26.34 -32.54 -17.72
N THR A 253 26.91 -32.30 -18.90
CA THR A 253 27.98 -31.31 -19.08
C THR A 253 27.57 -29.88 -18.71
N ASP A 254 26.34 -29.47 -19.04
CA ASP A 254 25.81 -28.11 -18.86
C ASP A 254 24.39 -28.09 -18.25
N SER A 255 23.90 -29.24 -17.82
CA SER A 255 22.51 -29.41 -17.43
C SER A 255 22.32 -30.48 -16.36
N LEU A 256 21.23 -30.35 -15.63
CA LEU A 256 20.75 -31.34 -14.66
C LEU A 256 19.48 -31.99 -15.20
N SER A 257 19.54 -33.29 -15.46
CA SER A 257 18.36 -34.11 -15.77
C SER A 257 17.70 -34.54 -14.46
N ILE A 258 16.39 -34.35 -14.32
CA ILE A 258 15.59 -34.78 -13.17
C ILE A 258 14.56 -35.78 -13.67
N GLU A 259 14.56 -36.99 -13.12
CA GLU A 259 13.57 -38.01 -13.44
C GLU A 259 12.20 -37.60 -12.85
N LYS A 260 11.16 -37.52 -13.68
CA LYS A 260 9.80 -37.29 -13.20
C LYS A 260 9.33 -38.51 -12.41
N PRO A 261 8.91 -38.34 -11.13
CA PRO A 261 8.29 -39.43 -10.40
C PRO A 261 7.02 -39.91 -11.12
N HIS A 262 6.81 -41.24 -11.20
CA HIS A 262 5.62 -41.82 -11.81
C HIS A 262 4.69 -42.41 -10.74
N ASN A 263 3.42 -42.02 -10.75
CA ASN A 263 2.33 -42.69 -10.02
C ASN A 263 2.52 -42.82 -8.49
N GLU A 264 3.28 -41.94 -7.84
CA GLU A 264 3.39 -41.91 -6.38
C GLU A 264 2.63 -40.70 -5.81
N PRO A 265 1.38 -40.89 -5.33
CA PRO A 265 0.65 -39.80 -4.69
C PRO A 265 1.36 -39.45 -3.37
N LYS A 266 2.19 -38.40 -3.41
CA LYS A 266 3.01 -37.75 -2.33
C LYS A 266 4.53 -37.68 -2.59
N ASN A 267 5.02 -37.73 -3.83
CA ASN A 267 6.44 -37.46 -4.06
C ASN A 267 6.74 -35.94 -3.94
N GLU A 268 7.62 -35.55 -3.01
CA GLU A 268 8.01 -34.15 -2.75
C GLU A 268 8.66 -33.49 -3.99
N CYS A 269 9.39 -34.27 -4.79
CA CYS A 269 9.99 -33.81 -6.04
C CYS A 269 8.93 -33.51 -7.09
N GLU A 270 7.93 -34.39 -7.27
CA GLU A 270 6.84 -34.18 -8.25
C GLU A 270 6.08 -32.89 -7.93
N GLN A 271 5.77 -32.67 -6.66
CA GLN A 271 5.08 -31.46 -6.21
C GLN A 271 5.90 -30.20 -6.50
N LEU A 272 7.20 -30.20 -6.16
CA LEU A 272 8.08 -29.09 -6.47
C LEU A 272 8.11 -28.82 -7.98
N LEU A 273 8.44 -29.82 -8.79
CA LEU A 273 8.55 -29.66 -10.24
C LEU A 273 7.23 -29.18 -10.85
N SER A 274 6.08 -29.62 -10.36
CA SER A 274 4.77 -29.23 -10.91
C SER A 274 4.47 -27.73 -10.87
N VAL A 275 5.16 -26.98 -10.01
CA VAL A 275 4.95 -25.53 -9.87
C VAL A 275 6.11 -24.69 -10.42
N LEU A 276 7.28 -25.27 -10.69
CA LEU A 276 8.45 -24.52 -11.14
C LEU A 276 8.35 -24.09 -12.61
N PHE A 277 8.73 -22.85 -12.90
CA PHE A 277 8.96 -22.36 -14.27
C PHE A 277 10.12 -21.35 -14.32
N SER A 278 10.79 -21.24 -15.46
CA SER A 278 11.88 -20.28 -15.65
C SER A 278 11.38 -18.94 -16.18
N ILE A 279 11.99 -17.85 -15.73
CA ILE A 279 11.79 -16.49 -16.26
C ILE A 279 13.11 -15.90 -16.76
N ASP A 280 12.99 -14.81 -17.53
CA ASP A 280 14.14 -14.12 -18.09
C ASP A 280 15.09 -13.56 -17.01
N ASN A 281 16.35 -13.42 -17.40
CA ASN A 281 17.39 -12.86 -16.55
C ASN A 281 17.11 -11.38 -16.22
N PRO A 282 17.71 -10.85 -15.14
CA PRO A 282 17.65 -9.43 -14.81
C PRO A 282 18.03 -8.54 -16.01
N ILE A 283 17.32 -7.42 -16.17
CA ILE A 283 17.59 -6.42 -17.20
C ILE A 283 18.38 -5.24 -16.64
N ALA A 284 19.08 -4.50 -17.51
CA ALA A 284 19.74 -3.27 -17.10
C ALA A 284 18.73 -2.23 -16.60
N LEU A 285 19.11 -1.44 -15.59
CA LEU A 285 18.24 -0.41 -15.00
C LEU A 285 17.80 0.65 -16.02
N ASP A 286 18.62 0.92 -17.03
CA ASP A 286 18.33 1.84 -18.14
C ASP A 286 17.21 1.32 -19.07
N ASN A 287 16.94 0.01 -19.05
CA ASN A 287 15.84 -0.61 -19.80
C ASN A 287 14.51 -0.62 -19.02
N VAL A 288 14.50 -0.12 -17.78
CA VAL A 288 13.30 0.02 -16.96
C VAL A 288 12.76 1.43 -17.09
N GLN A 289 11.42 1.57 -17.13
CA GLN A 289 10.73 2.86 -17.14
C GLN A 289 11.35 3.86 -16.13
N PRO A 290 11.50 5.13 -16.50
CA PRO A 290 12.17 6.12 -15.65
C PRO A 290 11.35 6.46 -14.40
N ALA A 291 12.02 6.98 -13.37
CA ALA A 291 11.37 7.32 -12.08
C ALA A 291 10.28 8.40 -12.24
N THR A 292 10.49 9.33 -13.17
CA THR A 292 9.51 10.34 -13.61
C THR A 292 8.20 9.77 -14.14
N GLU A 293 8.20 8.56 -14.71
CA GLU A 293 6.97 7.86 -15.15
C GLU A 293 6.32 7.06 -14.02
N ILE A 294 7.09 6.68 -12.99
CA ILE A 294 6.58 5.97 -11.80
C ILE A 294 5.87 6.92 -10.84
N LEU A 295 6.48 8.09 -10.56
CA LEU A 295 5.98 9.04 -9.56
C LEU A 295 4.51 9.46 -9.74
N PRO A 296 3.98 9.67 -10.96
CA PRO A 296 2.55 9.96 -11.18
C PRO A 296 1.59 8.85 -10.73
N THR A 297 2.08 7.61 -10.55
CA THR A 297 1.29 6.50 -10.01
C THR A 297 1.20 6.52 -8.48
N LEU A 298 2.13 7.23 -7.82
CA LEU A 298 2.24 7.37 -6.37
C LEU A 298 1.44 8.58 -5.90
N VAL A 299 0.50 8.34 -4.98
CA VAL A 299 -0.49 9.32 -4.55
C VAL A 299 -0.52 9.40 -3.03
N THR A 300 -0.63 10.61 -2.46
CA THR A 300 -0.83 10.73 -1.02
C THR A 300 -2.29 10.52 -0.64
N GLY A 301 -2.51 9.94 0.54
CA GLY A 301 -3.85 9.63 1.02
C GLY A 301 -4.75 10.86 1.16
N ALA A 302 -6.04 10.67 0.94
CA ALA A 302 -7.07 11.69 1.14
C ALA A 302 -7.22 12.04 2.63
N MET A 303 -6.55 13.11 3.07
CA MET A 303 -6.52 13.52 4.48
C MET A 303 -7.04 14.96 4.60
N SER A 304 -8.17 15.14 5.30
CA SER A 304 -8.88 16.42 5.27
C SER A 304 -8.11 17.57 5.91
N HIS A 305 -8.20 18.76 5.32
CA HIS A 305 -7.88 20.01 6.03
C HIS A 305 -8.87 20.18 7.19
N GLY A 306 -8.37 20.13 8.42
CA GLY A 306 -9.15 19.97 9.64
C GLY A 306 -8.75 18.70 10.39
N SER A 307 -8.64 17.55 9.72
CA SER A 307 -7.95 16.39 10.30
C SER A 307 -6.46 16.69 10.46
N LEU A 308 -5.84 17.27 9.44
CA LEU A 308 -4.50 17.85 9.48
C LEU A 308 -4.59 19.36 9.67
N ILE A 309 -3.57 19.96 10.28
CA ILE A 309 -3.41 21.41 10.27
C ILE A 309 -3.02 21.89 8.86
N THR A 310 -3.19 23.19 8.60
CA THR A 310 -2.89 23.82 7.31
C THR A 310 -1.44 23.55 6.87
N LYS A 311 -0.45 23.78 7.73
CA LYS A 311 0.97 23.58 7.41
C LYS A 311 1.30 22.16 6.96
N THR A 312 0.76 21.15 7.64
CA THR A 312 0.97 19.74 7.28
C THR A 312 0.29 19.39 5.97
N HIS A 313 -0.93 19.88 5.76
CA HIS A 313 -1.67 19.62 4.51
C HIS A 313 -0.98 20.24 3.30
N GLU A 314 -0.49 21.48 3.43
CA GLU A 314 0.32 22.15 2.41
C GLU A 314 1.67 21.46 2.20
N ALA A 315 2.37 21.03 3.26
CA ALA A 315 3.63 20.30 3.13
C ALA A 315 3.48 18.99 2.35
N VAL A 316 2.40 18.24 2.56
CA VAL A 316 2.10 17.03 1.78
C VAL A 316 1.92 17.37 0.30
N ALA A 317 1.13 18.40 -0.02
CA ALA A 317 0.90 18.80 -1.41
C ALA A 317 2.18 19.30 -2.08
N THR A 318 2.93 20.18 -1.41
CA THR A 318 4.21 20.70 -1.89
C THR A 318 5.17 19.56 -2.22
N ALA A 319 5.36 18.61 -1.30
CA ALA A 319 6.31 17.50 -1.49
C ALA A 319 6.04 16.68 -2.76
N VAL A 320 4.79 16.30 -3.01
CA VAL A 320 4.48 15.45 -4.18
C VAL A 320 4.38 16.24 -5.48
N ASN A 321 3.95 17.51 -5.42
CA ASN A 321 3.96 18.38 -6.59
C ASN A 321 5.39 18.69 -7.05
N MET A 322 6.37 18.74 -6.13
CA MET A 322 7.78 18.90 -6.48
C MET A 322 8.30 17.77 -7.39
N VAL A 323 7.79 16.55 -7.22
CA VAL A 323 8.29 15.33 -7.88
C VAL A 323 7.34 14.78 -8.94
N GLY A 324 6.25 15.48 -9.25
CA GLY A 324 5.29 15.05 -10.26
C GLY A 324 4.28 13.97 -9.79
N GLY A 325 4.25 13.66 -8.50
CA GLY A 325 3.20 12.86 -7.88
C GLY A 325 1.90 13.65 -7.71
N LYS A 326 0.93 13.06 -6.99
CA LYS A 326 -0.38 13.69 -6.73
C LYS A 326 -0.74 13.66 -5.25
N SER A 327 -1.27 14.76 -4.74
CA SER A 327 -1.89 14.83 -3.41
C SER A 327 -3.40 14.92 -3.50
N ASN A 328 -4.07 14.41 -2.45
CA ASN A 328 -5.53 14.45 -2.32
C ASN A 328 -5.96 15.32 -1.13
N CYS A 329 -6.83 16.30 -1.36
CA CYS A 329 -7.22 17.27 -0.33
C CYS A 329 -8.08 16.66 0.80
N GLY A 330 -8.70 15.49 0.55
CA GLY A 330 -9.67 14.88 1.44
C GLY A 330 -10.99 15.66 1.57
N GLU A 331 -11.85 15.20 2.48
CA GLU A 331 -13.24 15.64 2.65
C GLU A 331 -13.44 17.04 3.24
N GLY A 332 -12.37 17.84 3.38
CA GLY A 332 -12.38 19.08 4.16
C GLY A 332 -12.55 20.37 3.37
N GLY A 333 -12.58 20.29 2.05
CA GLY A 333 -12.38 21.44 1.16
C GLY A 333 -10.92 21.86 1.05
N GLU A 334 -10.66 22.87 0.22
CA GLU A 334 -9.33 23.43 0.05
C GLU A 334 -9.39 24.95 -0.20
N LYS A 335 -8.51 25.69 0.48
CA LYS A 335 -8.43 27.15 0.37
C LYS A 335 -8.03 27.59 -1.05
N LEU A 336 -8.73 28.60 -1.56
CA LEU A 336 -8.47 29.22 -2.87
C LEU A 336 -7.04 29.75 -3.02
N SER A 337 -6.42 30.23 -1.93
CA SER A 337 -5.05 30.76 -1.93
C SER A 337 -3.98 29.72 -2.30
N ARG A 338 -4.32 28.43 -2.33
CA ARG A 338 -3.39 27.35 -2.71
C ARG A 338 -3.44 27.04 -4.20
N TYR A 339 -4.46 27.49 -4.91
CA TYR A 339 -4.67 27.10 -6.30
C TYR A 339 -3.56 27.69 -7.17
N ASN A 340 -3.14 26.94 -8.18
CA ASN A 340 -2.02 27.30 -9.04
C ASN A 340 -0.67 27.50 -8.30
N THR A 341 -0.48 26.87 -7.14
CA THR A 341 0.79 26.86 -6.38
C THR A 341 1.22 25.43 -6.08
N LEU A 342 2.47 25.21 -5.69
CA LEU A 342 2.90 23.88 -5.21
C LEU A 342 2.12 23.38 -3.99
N LYS A 343 1.45 24.28 -3.26
CA LYS A 343 0.62 23.92 -2.11
C LYS A 343 -0.75 23.35 -2.52
N GLY A 344 -1.19 23.45 -3.77
CA GLY A 344 -2.51 22.98 -4.24
C GLY A 344 -2.59 21.46 -4.39
N SER A 345 -3.76 20.87 -4.13
CA SER A 345 -3.97 19.42 -4.35
C SER A 345 -4.49 19.13 -5.76
N LYS A 346 -3.81 18.23 -6.47
CA LYS A 346 -4.22 17.75 -7.80
C LYS A 346 -5.44 16.84 -7.77
N ILE A 347 -5.73 16.24 -6.62
CA ILE A 347 -6.92 15.42 -6.40
C ILE A 347 -7.80 16.11 -5.38
N LYS A 348 -9.06 16.30 -5.77
CA LYS A 348 -10.10 16.86 -4.91
C LYS A 348 -11.14 15.79 -4.59
N GLN A 349 -11.79 15.87 -3.43
CA GLN A 349 -12.69 14.83 -2.95
C GLN A 349 -14.12 15.36 -2.74
N ILE A 350 -15.09 14.61 -3.24
CA ILE A 350 -16.52 14.75 -2.96
C ILE A 350 -16.88 13.63 -1.98
N ALA A 351 -17.12 13.98 -0.72
CA ALA A 351 -17.61 13.09 0.32
C ALA A 351 -19.04 13.48 0.74
N SER A 352 -19.72 12.63 1.52
CA SER A 352 -21.13 12.78 1.91
C SER A 352 -21.50 14.14 2.51
N GLY A 353 -20.61 14.75 3.30
CA GLY A 353 -20.84 16.07 3.89
C GLY A 353 -20.74 17.25 2.92
N ARG A 354 -20.21 17.05 1.70
CA ARG A 354 -19.97 18.10 0.68
C ARG A 354 -19.24 19.35 1.18
N PHE A 355 -18.45 19.21 2.25
CA PHE A 355 -17.74 20.33 2.84
C PHE A 355 -16.74 20.95 1.86
N GLY A 356 -16.85 22.26 1.66
CA GLY A 356 -15.95 23.02 0.79
C GLY A 356 -16.06 22.68 -0.70
N VAL A 357 -17.11 21.99 -1.14
CA VAL A 357 -17.39 21.70 -2.55
C VAL A 357 -18.23 22.82 -3.14
N TRP A 358 -17.62 23.64 -3.99
CA TRP A 358 -18.27 24.74 -4.71
C TRP A 358 -17.67 24.87 -6.13
N THR A 359 -18.22 25.73 -6.97
CA THR A 359 -17.83 25.81 -8.39
C THR A 359 -16.34 26.12 -8.60
N GLY A 360 -15.76 27.05 -7.83
CA GLY A 360 -14.34 27.37 -7.94
C GLY A 360 -13.41 26.25 -7.44
N TYR A 361 -13.87 25.41 -6.51
CA TYR A 361 -13.15 24.20 -6.10
C TYR A 361 -12.99 23.21 -7.26
N LEU A 362 -14.01 23.08 -8.11
CA LEU A 362 -13.98 22.24 -9.31
C LEU A 362 -13.28 22.92 -10.50
N ALA A 363 -13.15 24.24 -10.47
CA ALA A 363 -12.49 25.03 -11.51
C ALA A 363 -11.01 25.35 -11.19
N ASP A 364 -10.42 24.71 -10.18
CA ASP A 364 -8.99 24.84 -9.88
C ASP A 364 -8.16 24.35 -11.08
N PRO A 365 -7.30 25.20 -11.67
CA PRO A 365 -6.49 24.82 -12.82
C PRO A 365 -5.51 23.67 -12.57
N MET A 366 -5.21 23.35 -11.30
CA MET A 366 -4.36 22.22 -10.93
C MET A 366 -5.11 20.89 -10.77
N LEU A 367 -6.43 20.90 -10.82
CA LEU A 367 -7.23 19.70 -10.64
C LEU A 367 -6.99 18.72 -11.79
N GLU A 368 -6.54 17.51 -11.48
CA GLU A 368 -6.31 16.42 -12.43
C GLU A 368 -7.29 15.26 -12.23
N GLU A 369 -7.74 15.04 -10.98
CA GLU A 369 -8.67 13.97 -10.63
C GLU A 369 -9.68 14.41 -9.54
N LEU A 370 -10.91 13.93 -9.63
CA LEU A 370 -11.98 14.19 -8.66
C LEU A 370 -12.47 12.87 -8.04
N GLU A 371 -12.32 12.71 -6.74
CA GLU A 371 -12.63 11.48 -6.02
C GLU A 371 -13.99 11.52 -5.31
N ILE A 372 -14.91 10.68 -5.74
CA ILE A 372 -16.14 10.37 -5.02
C ILE A 372 -15.82 9.34 -3.94
N LYS A 373 -15.91 9.75 -2.68
CA LYS A 373 -15.56 8.91 -1.53
C LYS A 373 -16.80 8.20 -1.00
N ILE A 374 -17.05 6.98 -1.49
CA ILE A 374 -18.12 6.12 -0.97
C ILE A 374 -17.79 5.65 0.45
N ALA A 375 -16.55 5.21 0.67
CA ALA A 375 -16.13 4.67 1.96
C ALA A 375 -14.62 4.84 2.19
N GLN A 376 -14.19 4.61 3.44
CA GLN A 376 -12.77 4.53 3.81
C GLN A 376 -12.51 3.30 4.69
N GLY A 377 -11.34 2.68 4.56
CA GLY A 377 -11.04 1.41 5.22
C GLY A 377 -11.14 1.43 6.75
N ALA A 378 -10.85 2.58 7.38
CA ALA A 378 -10.88 2.71 8.84
C ALA A 378 -12.29 2.68 9.45
N LYS A 379 -13.32 2.98 8.64
CA LYS A 379 -14.74 3.06 9.04
C LYS A 379 -15.66 3.04 7.82
N PRO A 380 -15.82 1.88 7.15
CA PRO A 380 -16.48 1.80 5.84
C PRO A 380 -17.98 2.15 5.88
N GLY A 381 -18.67 1.80 6.97
CA GLY A 381 -20.11 2.03 7.14
C GLY A 381 -20.48 3.38 7.76
N GLU A 382 -19.53 4.31 7.92
CA GLU A 382 -19.74 5.58 8.63
C GLU A 382 -19.22 6.78 7.84
N GLY A 383 -19.68 7.98 8.21
CA GLY A 383 -19.19 9.23 7.66
C GLY A 383 -17.89 9.75 8.29
N GLY A 384 -17.37 10.81 7.67
CA GLY A 384 -16.30 11.65 8.22
C GLY A 384 -16.63 12.19 9.62
N GLN A 385 -15.61 12.33 10.47
CA GLN A 385 -15.77 12.85 11.83
C GLN A 385 -14.65 13.86 12.10
N LEU A 386 -15.02 15.07 12.51
CA LEU A 386 -14.09 16.10 12.95
C LEU A 386 -14.54 16.68 14.30
N PRO A 387 -13.81 16.37 15.40
CA PRO A 387 -14.15 16.86 16.74
C PRO A 387 -14.25 18.38 16.81
N ASP A 388 -15.19 18.86 17.62
CA ASP A 388 -15.49 20.27 17.89
C ASP A 388 -14.24 21.16 18.10
N LYS A 389 -13.27 20.69 18.88
CA LYS A 389 -12.06 21.46 19.21
C LYS A 389 -11.17 21.75 18.01
N LYS A 390 -11.30 20.94 16.95
CA LYS A 390 -10.56 21.08 15.68
C LYS A 390 -11.32 21.90 14.64
N VAL A 391 -12.60 22.19 14.88
CA VAL A 391 -13.41 23.08 14.06
C VAL A 391 -13.12 24.54 14.45
N THR A 392 -11.96 25.01 14.04
CA THR A 392 -11.53 26.41 14.21
C THR A 392 -12.36 27.34 13.33
N VAL A 393 -12.20 28.65 13.50
CA VAL A 393 -12.87 29.65 12.65
C VAL A 393 -12.52 29.46 11.17
N GLU A 394 -11.24 29.19 10.88
CA GLU A 394 -10.75 28.88 9.53
C GLU A 394 -11.43 27.63 8.95
N ILE A 395 -11.47 26.54 9.72
CA ILE A 395 -12.09 25.28 9.27
C ILE A 395 -13.59 25.44 9.09
N ALA A 396 -14.28 26.13 9.99
CA ALA A 396 -15.70 26.41 9.88
C ALA A 396 -16.00 27.23 8.62
N ALA A 397 -15.22 28.28 8.35
CA ALA A 397 -15.37 29.10 7.15
C ALA A 397 -15.16 28.29 5.86
N LEU A 398 -14.12 27.44 5.82
CA LEU A 398 -13.85 26.58 4.66
C LEU A 398 -14.99 25.60 4.38
N ARG A 399 -15.63 25.09 5.43
CA ARG A 399 -16.65 24.04 5.35
C ARG A 399 -18.09 24.56 5.33
N GLY A 400 -18.30 25.87 5.47
CA GLY A 400 -19.65 26.44 5.65
C GLY A 400 -20.31 26.02 6.97
N GLY A 401 -19.51 25.70 7.99
CA GLY A 401 -19.97 25.24 9.30
C GLY A 401 -19.91 26.32 10.38
N THR A 402 -20.22 25.94 11.62
CA THR A 402 -20.12 26.80 12.80
C THR A 402 -18.85 26.47 13.60
N PRO A 403 -18.03 27.47 14.00
CA PRO A 403 -16.86 27.21 14.84
C PRO A 403 -17.24 26.48 16.14
N ARG A 404 -16.40 25.55 16.57
CA ARG A 404 -16.60 24.72 17.79
C ARG A 404 -17.83 23.80 17.76
N VAL A 405 -18.45 23.58 16.61
CA VAL A 405 -19.48 22.55 16.45
C VAL A 405 -18.86 21.34 15.76
N GLU A 406 -19.02 20.16 16.36
CA GLU A 406 -18.52 18.91 15.79
C GLU A 406 -19.15 18.65 14.42
N LEU A 407 -18.33 18.20 13.46
CA LEU A 407 -18.79 17.86 12.12
C LEU A 407 -18.78 16.34 11.96
N VAL A 408 -19.97 15.75 12.04
CA VAL A 408 -20.23 14.35 11.68
C VAL A 408 -20.92 14.33 10.32
N SER A 409 -20.25 13.76 9.33
CA SER A 409 -20.85 13.63 8.00
C SER A 409 -21.89 12.51 8.00
N PRO A 410 -22.97 12.61 7.19
CA PRO A 410 -23.87 11.49 6.97
C PRO A 410 -23.10 10.24 6.50
N PRO A 411 -23.48 9.02 6.92
CA PRO A 411 -22.85 7.82 6.37
C PRO A 411 -23.03 7.68 4.85
N PRO A 412 -24.23 7.85 4.26
CA PRO A 412 -24.39 7.77 2.81
C PRO A 412 -24.20 9.14 2.14
N HIS A 413 -23.87 9.09 0.85
CA HIS A 413 -24.14 10.20 -0.06
C HIS A 413 -25.66 10.29 -0.28
N HIS A 414 -26.28 11.46 0.00
CA HIS A 414 -27.73 11.63 -0.11
C HIS A 414 -28.25 11.69 -1.56
N ASP A 415 -27.34 11.72 -2.51
CA ASP A 415 -27.53 11.67 -3.96
C ASP A 415 -26.97 10.36 -4.56
N THR A 416 -26.79 9.31 -3.74
CA THR A 416 -26.32 8.00 -4.21
C THR A 416 -26.95 6.88 -3.39
N TYR A 417 -28.10 6.37 -3.84
CA TYR A 417 -28.79 5.24 -3.22
C TYR A 417 -28.76 3.96 -4.06
N SER A 418 -28.31 4.06 -5.30
CA SER A 418 -28.12 2.93 -6.22
C SER A 418 -26.96 3.19 -7.18
N ILE A 419 -26.67 2.23 -8.07
CA ILE A 419 -25.58 2.35 -9.02
C ILE A 419 -25.87 3.41 -10.10
N GLU A 420 -27.14 3.57 -10.47
CA GLU A 420 -27.59 4.60 -11.42
C GLU A 420 -27.46 6.02 -10.84
N ASP A 421 -27.71 6.20 -9.54
CA ASP A 421 -27.44 7.47 -8.87
C ASP A 421 -25.93 7.79 -8.84
N LEU A 422 -25.10 6.77 -8.58
CA LEU A 422 -23.65 6.94 -8.66
C LEU A 422 -23.21 7.31 -10.08
N ALA A 423 -23.83 6.71 -11.11
CA ALA A 423 -23.58 7.08 -12.49
C ALA A 423 -23.94 8.55 -12.77
N GLN A 424 -25.04 9.05 -12.20
CA GLN A 424 -25.40 10.46 -12.30
C GLN A 424 -24.36 11.35 -11.61
N LEU A 425 -23.91 11.00 -10.40
CA LEU A 425 -22.86 11.77 -9.71
C LEU A 425 -21.52 11.75 -10.46
N ILE A 426 -21.15 10.60 -11.06
CA ILE A 426 -19.97 10.50 -11.93
C ILE A 426 -20.14 11.40 -13.16
N HIS A 427 -21.31 11.37 -13.80
CA HIS A 427 -21.62 12.24 -14.95
C HIS A 427 -21.45 13.71 -14.59
N ASP A 428 -21.99 14.13 -13.44
CA ASP A 428 -21.90 15.52 -12.98
C ASP A 428 -20.46 15.90 -12.61
N ALA A 429 -19.72 14.99 -11.96
CA ALA A 429 -18.29 15.14 -11.69
C ALA A 429 -17.46 15.34 -12.97
N LYS A 430 -17.83 14.68 -14.08
CA LYS A 430 -17.16 14.86 -15.38
C LYS A 430 -17.33 16.27 -15.97
N ALA A 431 -18.24 17.10 -15.45
CA ALA A 431 -18.33 18.51 -15.84
C ALA A 431 -17.04 19.29 -15.50
N ALA A 432 -16.25 18.82 -14.52
CA ALA A 432 -14.93 19.37 -14.21
C ALA A 432 -13.86 19.02 -15.26
N ARG A 433 -14.15 18.14 -16.23
CA ARG A 433 -13.26 17.72 -17.33
C ARG A 433 -11.95 17.08 -16.86
N VAL A 434 -12.02 16.36 -15.74
CA VAL A 434 -10.91 15.62 -15.13
C VAL A 434 -11.31 14.17 -14.92
N LYS A 435 -10.35 13.30 -14.56
CA LYS A 435 -10.65 11.90 -14.26
C LYS A 435 -11.51 11.80 -13.00
N VAL A 436 -12.52 10.94 -13.02
CA VAL A 436 -13.37 10.68 -11.85
C VAL A 436 -12.94 9.38 -11.18
N ILE A 437 -12.67 9.46 -9.88
CA ILE A 437 -12.30 8.34 -9.03
C ILE A 437 -13.52 7.94 -8.19
N VAL A 438 -13.73 6.65 -8.01
CA VAL A 438 -14.64 6.14 -6.98
C VAL A 438 -13.83 5.36 -5.96
N LYS A 439 -13.84 5.84 -4.71
CA LYS A 439 -13.14 5.20 -3.60
C LYS A 439 -14.07 4.27 -2.84
N LEU A 440 -13.75 2.99 -2.88
CA LEU A 440 -14.43 1.89 -2.23
C LEU A 440 -13.53 1.27 -1.16
N VAL A 441 -14.09 0.35 -0.38
CA VAL A 441 -13.36 -0.44 0.61
C VAL A 441 -13.43 -1.91 0.22
N SER A 442 -12.31 -2.62 0.39
CA SER A 442 -12.25 -4.07 0.22
C SER A 442 -13.26 -4.76 1.13
N THR A 443 -14.11 -5.58 0.53
CA THR A 443 -15.12 -6.44 1.17
C THR A 443 -15.50 -7.53 0.17
N GLU A 444 -16.09 -8.63 0.61
CA GLU A 444 -16.62 -9.65 -0.30
C GLU A 444 -17.64 -9.07 -1.30
N GLY A 445 -17.49 -9.42 -2.59
CA GLY A 445 -18.37 -8.95 -3.67
C GLY A 445 -17.98 -7.60 -4.27
N ILE A 446 -16.89 -6.99 -3.80
CA ILE A 446 -16.38 -5.71 -4.32
C ILE A 446 -16.06 -5.77 -5.82
N GLY A 447 -15.68 -6.94 -6.36
CA GLY A 447 -15.45 -7.11 -7.79
C GLY A 447 -16.70 -6.80 -8.63
N THR A 448 -17.87 -7.25 -8.20
CA THR A 448 -19.15 -6.98 -8.86
C THR A 448 -19.49 -5.49 -8.83
N ILE A 449 -19.30 -4.86 -7.67
CA ILE A 449 -19.51 -3.42 -7.49
C ILE A 449 -18.57 -2.63 -8.42
N ALA A 450 -17.29 -3.01 -8.50
CA ALA A 450 -16.31 -2.36 -9.35
C ALA A 450 -16.68 -2.45 -10.84
N VAL A 451 -17.24 -3.57 -11.31
CA VAL A 451 -17.77 -3.68 -12.68
C VAL A 451 -18.94 -2.70 -12.90
N GLY A 452 -19.84 -2.56 -11.93
CA GLY A 452 -20.91 -1.56 -11.97
C GLY A 452 -20.36 -0.13 -12.04
N VAL A 453 -19.37 0.19 -11.22
CA VAL A 453 -18.69 1.50 -11.18
C VAL A 453 -17.96 1.80 -12.50
N ALA A 454 -17.33 0.80 -13.11
CA ALA A 454 -16.71 0.95 -14.42
C ALA A 454 -17.76 1.24 -15.51
N LYS A 455 -18.92 0.56 -15.48
CA LYS A 455 -20.06 0.84 -16.37
C LYS A 455 -20.66 2.22 -16.16
N ALA A 456 -20.66 2.71 -14.93
CA ALA A 456 -21.09 4.05 -14.57
C ALA A 456 -20.13 5.16 -15.06
N GLY A 457 -18.97 4.78 -15.61
CA GLY A 457 -18.05 5.69 -16.29
C GLY A 457 -16.92 6.23 -15.42
N ALA A 458 -16.64 5.64 -14.26
CA ALA A 458 -15.46 6.01 -13.47
C ALA A 458 -14.16 5.71 -14.24
N ASP A 459 -13.19 6.61 -14.15
CA ASP A 459 -11.89 6.47 -14.82
C ASP A 459 -10.86 5.78 -13.91
N VAL A 460 -11.05 5.91 -12.60
CA VAL A 460 -10.21 5.29 -11.56
C VAL A 460 -11.10 4.64 -10.50
N ILE A 461 -10.77 3.43 -10.07
CA ILE A 461 -11.40 2.77 -8.93
C ILE A 461 -10.33 2.61 -7.85
N ASN A 462 -10.54 3.22 -6.68
CA ASN A 462 -9.62 3.14 -5.56
C ASN A 462 -10.16 2.14 -4.52
N ILE A 463 -9.41 1.06 -4.27
CA ILE A 463 -9.77 0.04 -3.28
C ILE A 463 -8.91 0.25 -2.03
N ALA A 464 -9.58 0.62 -0.94
CA ALA A 464 -8.94 0.78 0.36
C ALA A 464 -9.06 -0.48 1.22
N GLY A 465 -7.96 -0.90 1.83
CA GLY A 465 -7.95 -1.96 2.84
C GLY A 465 -8.33 -1.46 4.23
N ASN A 466 -8.65 -2.40 5.12
CA ASN A 466 -8.97 -2.16 6.54
C ASN A 466 -7.82 -1.53 7.36
N THR A 467 -6.59 -1.55 6.85
CA THR A 467 -5.41 -0.94 7.49
C THR A 467 -5.30 0.58 7.28
N GLY A 468 -6.29 1.20 6.61
CA GLY A 468 -6.33 2.63 6.36
C GLY A 468 -6.30 3.48 7.65
N GLY A 469 -5.52 4.56 7.64
CA GLY A 469 -5.46 5.53 8.74
C GLY A 469 -6.74 6.37 8.88
N THR A 470 -6.92 7.00 10.04
CA THR A 470 -7.97 7.99 10.27
C THR A 470 -7.58 8.98 11.36
N GLY A 471 -8.06 10.22 11.25
CA GLY A 471 -7.91 11.23 12.30
C GLY A 471 -8.86 11.02 13.49
N ALA A 472 -10.05 10.42 13.24
CA ALA A 472 -11.07 10.12 14.24
C ALA A 472 -12.03 9.02 13.73
N ALA A 473 -12.21 7.97 14.52
CA ALA A 473 -13.17 6.88 14.27
C ALA A 473 -13.44 6.12 15.58
N GLN A 474 -14.54 5.35 15.60
CA GLN A 474 -14.79 4.41 16.68
C GLN A 474 -13.81 3.24 16.63
N VAL A 475 -13.40 2.77 17.81
CA VAL A 475 -12.41 1.70 17.96
C VAL A 475 -12.92 0.38 17.38
N THR A 476 -14.22 0.12 17.47
CA THR A 476 -14.87 -1.05 16.89
C THR A 476 -14.70 -1.08 15.38
N SER A 477 -14.97 0.03 14.70
CA SER A 477 -14.86 0.16 13.25
C SER A 477 -13.40 -0.02 12.80
N LEU A 478 -12.45 0.58 13.52
CA LEU A 478 -11.02 0.42 13.27
C LEU A 478 -10.50 -1.04 13.31
N LYS A 479 -11.19 -1.93 14.02
CA LYS A 479 -10.73 -3.31 14.24
C LYS A 479 -11.57 -4.38 13.58
N HIS A 480 -12.83 -4.09 13.28
CA HIS A 480 -13.81 -5.11 12.89
C HIS A 480 -14.54 -4.81 11.59
N THR A 481 -14.09 -3.81 10.82
CA THR A 481 -14.71 -3.47 9.54
C THR A 481 -13.68 -3.39 8.41
N GLY A 482 -14.14 -3.74 7.20
CA GLY A 482 -13.30 -3.83 6.01
C GLY A 482 -12.42 -5.07 5.97
N ARG A 483 -12.05 -5.45 4.75
CA ARG A 483 -11.13 -6.56 4.45
C ARG A 483 -9.74 -6.02 4.08
N ILE A 484 -8.75 -6.89 4.08
CA ILE A 484 -7.40 -6.55 3.60
C ILE A 484 -7.42 -6.10 2.13
N ALA A 485 -6.53 -5.18 1.76
CA ALA A 485 -6.57 -4.57 0.41
C ALA A 485 -6.14 -5.58 -0.66
N GLU A 486 -5.20 -6.48 -0.36
CA GLU A 486 -4.67 -7.48 -1.28
C GLU A 486 -5.79 -8.32 -1.91
N LEU A 487 -6.74 -8.81 -1.10
CA LEU A 487 -7.90 -9.55 -1.60
C LEU A 487 -8.83 -8.68 -2.44
N GLY A 488 -9.06 -7.43 -2.03
CA GLY A 488 -9.91 -6.50 -2.78
C GLY A 488 -9.33 -6.14 -4.14
N ILE A 489 -8.03 -5.91 -4.23
CA ILE A 489 -7.33 -5.62 -5.48
C ILE A 489 -7.37 -6.82 -6.42
N ALA A 490 -7.06 -8.03 -5.92
CA ALA A 490 -7.12 -9.24 -6.72
C ALA A 490 -8.53 -9.51 -7.25
N GLU A 491 -9.55 -9.42 -6.40
CA GLU A 491 -10.96 -9.64 -6.77
C GLU A 491 -11.44 -8.62 -7.82
N VAL A 492 -11.13 -7.33 -7.64
CA VAL A 492 -11.50 -6.30 -8.60
C VAL A 492 -10.74 -6.45 -9.91
N HIS A 493 -9.45 -6.77 -9.86
CA HIS A 493 -8.66 -7.04 -11.06
C HIS A 493 -9.29 -8.16 -11.88
N GLN A 494 -9.58 -9.31 -11.27
CA GLN A 494 -10.19 -10.47 -11.92
C GLN A 494 -11.56 -10.13 -12.51
N ALA A 495 -12.46 -9.52 -11.72
CA ALA A 495 -13.80 -9.17 -12.17
C ALA A 495 -13.79 -8.18 -13.35
N LEU A 496 -12.90 -7.18 -13.34
CA LEU A 496 -12.74 -6.23 -14.44
C LEU A 496 -12.15 -6.90 -15.69
N CYS A 497 -11.24 -7.87 -15.53
CA CYS A 497 -10.68 -8.65 -16.64
C CYS A 497 -11.76 -9.49 -17.31
N GLU A 498 -12.50 -10.29 -16.54
CA GLU A 498 -13.57 -11.16 -17.04
C GLU A 498 -14.68 -10.38 -17.77
N ASN A 499 -14.92 -9.13 -17.37
CA ASN A 499 -15.94 -8.28 -17.96
C ASN A 499 -15.40 -7.29 -19.04
N GLY A 500 -14.12 -7.36 -19.41
CA GLY A 500 -13.55 -6.52 -20.47
C GLY A 500 -13.45 -5.02 -20.11
N PHE A 501 -13.37 -4.69 -18.82
CA PHE A 501 -13.22 -3.31 -18.33
C PHE A 501 -11.81 -3.00 -17.82
N ARG A 502 -10.94 -4.00 -17.62
CA ARG A 502 -9.65 -3.79 -16.96
C ARG A 502 -8.75 -2.77 -17.66
N ASP A 503 -8.79 -2.68 -18.99
CA ASP A 503 -7.98 -1.71 -19.73
C ASP A 503 -8.61 -0.31 -19.84
N LYS A 504 -9.85 -0.15 -19.36
CA LYS A 504 -10.57 1.13 -19.36
C LYS A 504 -10.45 1.91 -18.06
N VAL A 505 -10.03 1.23 -16.98
CA VAL A 505 -10.02 1.78 -15.63
C VAL A 505 -8.66 1.59 -14.98
N ILE A 506 -8.18 2.64 -14.31
CA ILE A 506 -7.01 2.57 -13.43
C ILE A 506 -7.45 2.01 -12.08
N LEU A 507 -6.84 0.91 -11.64
CA LEU A 507 -7.09 0.33 -10.33
C LEU A 507 -6.10 0.90 -9.31
N ARG A 508 -6.57 1.76 -8.40
CA ARG A 508 -5.75 2.32 -7.33
C ARG A 508 -5.86 1.48 -6.06
N CYS A 509 -4.74 1.27 -5.38
CA CYS A 509 -4.64 0.50 -4.14
C CYS A 509 -4.26 1.39 -2.96
N SER A 510 -5.09 1.41 -1.91
CA SER A 510 -4.74 2.04 -0.62
C SER A 510 -4.48 0.96 0.43
N ASN A 511 -3.21 0.58 0.62
CA ASN A 511 -2.83 -0.59 1.43
C ASN A 511 -1.67 -0.33 2.41
N ALA A 512 -1.60 0.87 2.98
CA ALA A 512 -0.57 1.22 3.97
C ALA A 512 0.86 0.90 3.47
N HIS A 513 1.12 1.16 2.19
CA HIS A 513 2.42 0.92 1.55
C HIS A 513 3.50 1.80 2.17
N GLN A 514 4.72 1.28 2.23
CA GLN A 514 5.88 1.96 2.82
C GLN A 514 7.15 1.87 1.99
N THR A 515 7.28 0.87 1.11
CA THR A 515 8.48 0.62 0.28
C THR A 515 8.10 0.32 -1.15
N GLY A 516 9.07 0.36 -2.07
CA GLY A 516 8.90 -0.07 -3.45
C GLY A 516 8.49 -1.55 -3.56
N SER A 517 8.95 -2.41 -2.65
CA SER A 517 8.50 -3.81 -2.57
C SER A 517 6.99 -3.93 -2.37
N ASP A 518 6.41 -3.11 -1.48
CA ASP A 518 4.97 -3.06 -1.23
C ASP A 518 4.18 -2.69 -2.50
N ILE A 519 4.72 -1.76 -3.29
CA ILE A 519 4.15 -1.27 -4.55
C ILE A 519 4.19 -2.36 -5.62
N VAL A 520 5.36 -2.96 -5.87
CA VAL A 520 5.54 -3.99 -6.91
C VAL A 520 4.64 -5.21 -6.63
N LYS A 521 4.56 -5.65 -5.36
CA LYS A 521 3.64 -6.75 -4.99
C LYS A 521 2.18 -6.42 -5.26
N SER A 522 1.77 -5.18 -4.95
CA SER A 522 0.40 -4.73 -5.24
C SER A 522 0.14 -4.58 -6.74
N ALA A 523 1.15 -4.23 -7.54
CA ALA A 523 1.08 -4.21 -9.00
C ALA A 523 0.89 -5.61 -9.58
N MET A 524 1.66 -6.60 -9.09
CA MET A 524 1.51 -8.01 -9.42
C MET A 524 0.10 -8.54 -9.11
N MET A 525 -0.53 -8.06 -8.03
CA MET A 525 -1.94 -8.38 -7.71
C MET A 525 -2.96 -7.64 -8.59
N GLY A 526 -2.50 -6.64 -9.36
CA GLY A 526 -3.30 -5.98 -10.38
C GLY A 526 -3.53 -4.49 -10.20
N ALA A 527 -2.86 -3.80 -9.26
CA ALA A 527 -2.98 -2.34 -9.11
C ALA A 527 -2.14 -1.56 -10.14
N ASP A 528 -2.60 -0.36 -10.52
CA ASP A 528 -1.92 0.58 -11.44
C ASP A 528 -1.42 1.86 -10.71
N SER A 529 -1.99 2.19 -9.55
CA SER A 529 -1.70 3.40 -8.78
C SER A 529 -1.81 3.12 -7.29
N PHE A 530 -1.07 3.86 -6.46
CA PHE A 530 -0.82 3.49 -5.08
C PHE A 530 -0.98 4.69 -4.15
N GLU A 531 -1.91 4.57 -3.20
CA GLU A 531 -2.24 5.62 -2.24
C GLU A 531 -1.58 5.36 -0.88
N MET A 532 -0.82 6.34 -0.38
CA MET A 532 -0.16 6.29 0.93
C MET A 532 -0.39 7.57 1.74
N GLY A 533 -1.22 7.47 2.78
CA GLY A 533 -1.44 8.56 3.73
C GLY A 533 -0.44 8.52 4.88
N THR A 534 -0.42 7.40 5.63
CA THR A 534 0.38 7.29 6.85
C THR A 534 1.87 7.44 6.61
N ALA A 535 2.44 6.82 5.56
CA ALA A 535 3.86 6.97 5.22
C ALA A 535 4.25 8.44 4.97
N ALA A 536 3.40 9.21 4.28
CA ALA A 536 3.62 10.64 4.08
C ALA A 536 3.63 11.42 5.41
N LEU A 537 2.73 11.09 6.34
CA LEU A 537 2.73 11.70 7.68
C LEU A 537 3.95 11.28 8.51
N MET A 538 4.42 10.03 8.38
CA MET A 538 5.64 9.55 9.06
C MET A 538 6.86 10.35 8.61
N MET A 539 7.00 10.60 7.31
CA MET A 539 8.06 11.48 6.76
C MET A 539 7.89 12.95 7.15
N LEU A 540 6.71 13.37 7.60
CA LEU A 540 6.47 14.67 8.23
C LEU A 540 6.50 14.57 9.77
N LYS A 541 7.29 13.63 10.31
CA LYS A 541 7.60 13.44 11.75
C LYS A 541 6.43 12.96 12.61
N CYS A 542 5.45 12.25 12.04
CA CYS A 542 4.47 11.54 12.85
C CYS A 542 5.16 10.49 13.75
N VAL A 543 4.83 10.49 15.04
CA VAL A 543 5.40 9.56 16.04
C VAL A 543 4.45 8.40 16.41
N MET A 544 3.40 8.19 15.61
CA MET A 544 2.36 7.16 15.82
C MET A 544 1.76 7.17 17.24
N ALA A 545 1.53 8.36 17.79
CA ALA A 545 0.96 8.54 19.14
C ALA A 545 -0.50 8.03 19.25
N LYS A 546 -1.21 7.95 18.12
CA LYS A 546 -2.65 7.61 18.00
C LYS A 546 -3.57 8.52 18.82
N ASN A 547 -3.23 9.82 18.86
CA ASN A 547 -3.99 10.85 19.58
C ASN A 547 -4.41 12.01 18.65
N CYS A 548 -4.61 11.70 17.36
CA CYS A 548 -4.83 12.65 16.27
C CYS A 548 -6.07 13.53 16.46
N ASN A 549 -7.08 13.00 17.14
CA ASN A 549 -8.36 13.61 17.46
C ASN A 549 -8.30 14.56 18.67
N VAL A 550 -7.31 14.42 19.56
CA VAL A 550 -7.24 15.19 20.82
C VAL A 550 -6.04 16.13 20.86
N LYS A 551 -4.82 15.58 20.85
CA LYS A 551 -3.58 16.36 21.01
C LYS A 551 -2.39 15.62 20.36
N CYS A 552 -2.01 16.05 19.17
CA CYS A 552 -0.82 15.60 18.46
C CYS A 552 0.45 16.17 19.09
N PRO A 553 1.40 15.33 19.53
CA PRO A 553 2.67 15.79 20.08
C PRO A 553 3.62 16.37 19.00
N ALA A 554 3.49 15.94 17.75
CA ALA A 554 4.35 16.35 16.65
C ALA A 554 3.80 17.52 15.80
N GLY A 555 2.64 18.09 16.18
CA GLY A 555 2.08 19.24 15.47
C GLY A 555 1.27 18.96 14.21
N LEU A 556 1.17 17.71 13.72
CA LEU A 556 0.53 17.41 12.42
C LEU A 556 -1.00 17.63 12.39
N THR A 557 -1.69 17.38 13.50
CA THR A 557 -3.16 17.41 13.54
C THR A 557 -3.74 18.41 14.55
N THR A 558 -2.91 18.92 15.45
CA THR A 558 -3.17 19.97 16.46
C THR A 558 -1.82 20.56 16.89
N ASN A 559 -1.81 21.70 17.59
CA ASN A 559 -0.58 22.36 18.08
C ASN A 559 0.37 22.77 16.93
N PRO A 560 -0.08 23.65 16.02
CA PRO A 560 0.70 24.02 14.84
C PRO A 560 2.06 24.65 15.14
N GLU A 561 2.25 25.18 16.35
CA GLU A 561 3.50 25.78 16.81
C GLU A 561 4.66 24.79 16.97
N VAL A 562 4.39 23.48 17.09
CA VAL A 562 5.44 22.45 17.19
C VAL A 562 5.67 21.66 15.90
N PHE A 563 4.96 22.00 14.82
CA PHE A 563 5.13 21.33 13.53
C PHE A 563 6.46 21.72 12.88
N ASP A 564 7.29 20.73 12.59
CA ASP A 564 8.64 20.88 12.01
C ASP A 564 8.90 19.87 10.88
N GLY A 565 7.85 19.55 10.11
CA GLY A 565 7.94 18.64 8.97
C GLY A 565 8.49 19.33 7.72
N ASN A 566 9.47 18.71 7.06
CA ASN A 566 10.09 19.24 5.84
C ASN A 566 9.50 18.57 4.58
N PRO A 567 8.82 19.31 3.68
CA PRO A 567 8.27 18.75 2.45
C PRO A 567 9.35 18.17 1.52
N LYS A 568 10.58 18.69 1.54
CA LYS A 568 11.67 18.18 0.69
C LYS A 568 12.12 16.78 1.12
N SER A 569 12.07 16.46 2.42
CA SER A 569 12.34 15.10 2.92
C SER A 569 11.28 14.11 2.43
N LEU A 570 10.00 14.51 2.43
CA LEU A 570 8.92 13.69 1.87
C LEU A 570 9.08 13.51 0.34
N ALA A 571 9.46 14.57 -0.39
CA ALA A 571 9.76 14.49 -1.82
C ALA A 571 10.88 13.47 -2.11
N GLN A 572 11.98 13.52 -1.35
CA GLN A 572 13.10 12.59 -1.49
C GLN A 572 12.68 11.14 -1.22
N TYR A 573 11.84 10.92 -0.22
CA TYR A 573 11.28 9.59 0.07
C TYR A 573 10.53 9.00 -1.12
N PHE A 574 9.71 9.79 -1.82
CA PHE A 574 9.02 9.34 -3.03
C PHE A 574 9.97 9.03 -4.18
N VAL A 575 11.03 9.84 -4.38
CA VAL A 575 12.05 9.59 -5.41
C VAL A 575 12.85 8.32 -5.09
N ASN A 576 13.28 8.14 -3.84
CA ASN A 576 13.92 6.91 -3.35
C ASN A 576 13.05 5.68 -3.63
N MET A 577 11.76 5.76 -3.31
CA MET A 577 10.80 4.68 -3.56
C MET A 577 10.65 4.38 -5.05
N ALA A 578 10.57 5.41 -5.91
CA ALA A 578 10.48 5.23 -7.35
C ALA A 578 11.70 4.48 -7.91
N HIS A 579 12.91 4.79 -7.43
CA HIS A 579 14.11 4.04 -7.83
C HIS A 579 14.16 2.62 -7.26
N GLU A 580 13.68 2.39 -6.03
CA GLU A 580 13.61 1.02 -5.49
C GLU A 580 12.66 0.15 -6.34
N ILE A 581 11.54 0.73 -6.79
CA ILE A 581 10.65 0.05 -7.74
C ILE A 581 11.41 -0.31 -9.02
N ARG A 582 12.21 0.62 -9.58
CA ARG A 582 12.99 0.35 -10.79
C ARG A 582 14.00 -0.78 -10.60
N GLU A 583 14.70 -0.79 -9.46
CA GLU A 583 15.66 -1.85 -9.16
C GLU A 583 15.00 -3.21 -8.98
N ILE A 584 13.84 -3.26 -8.32
CA ILE A 584 13.08 -4.52 -8.19
C ILE A 584 12.62 -5.00 -9.56
N LEU A 585 12.06 -4.11 -10.39
CA LEU A 585 11.64 -4.42 -11.75
C LEU A 585 12.81 -4.93 -12.61
N ALA A 586 13.97 -4.27 -12.54
CA ALA A 586 15.19 -4.70 -13.21
C ALA A 586 15.62 -6.10 -12.76
N ALA A 587 15.64 -6.33 -11.44
CA ALA A 587 16.05 -7.61 -10.85
C ALA A 587 15.18 -8.77 -11.32
N ILE A 588 13.88 -8.57 -11.46
CA ILE A 588 12.94 -9.62 -11.91
C ILE A 588 12.71 -9.63 -13.43
N GLY A 589 13.49 -8.85 -14.19
CA GLY A 589 13.45 -8.84 -15.66
C GLY A 589 12.24 -8.13 -16.28
N MET A 590 11.62 -7.18 -15.57
CA MET A 590 10.40 -6.49 -16.01
C MET A 590 10.68 -5.03 -16.40
N PRO A 591 10.24 -4.55 -17.57
CA PRO A 591 10.56 -3.19 -18.00
C PRO A 591 9.68 -2.10 -17.37
N SER A 592 8.49 -2.43 -16.87
CA SER A 592 7.57 -1.44 -16.32
C SER A 592 6.62 -1.98 -15.25
N LEU A 593 6.02 -1.08 -14.45
CA LEU A 593 4.89 -1.42 -13.57
C LEU A 593 3.67 -1.90 -14.36
N ARG A 594 3.54 -1.51 -15.62
CA ARG A 594 2.45 -1.94 -16.50
C ARG A 594 2.61 -3.40 -16.93
N ASP A 595 3.84 -3.82 -17.23
CA ASP A 595 4.13 -5.18 -17.71
C ASP A 595 4.00 -6.24 -16.61
N ILE A 596 4.20 -5.83 -15.36
CA ILE A 596 4.06 -6.72 -14.20
C ILE A 596 2.63 -6.80 -13.65
N ARG A 597 1.73 -5.96 -14.17
CA ARG A 597 0.35 -5.86 -13.71
C ARG A 597 -0.38 -7.18 -13.85
N GLY A 598 -0.82 -7.75 -12.74
CA GLY A 598 -1.55 -9.04 -12.72
C GLY A 598 -0.66 -10.28 -12.87
N ARG A 599 0.68 -10.12 -12.90
CA ARG A 599 1.63 -11.24 -12.92
C ARG A 599 1.76 -11.90 -11.54
N THR A 600 0.65 -12.47 -11.05
CA THR A 600 0.60 -13.17 -9.77
C THR A 600 1.40 -14.48 -9.78
N ASP A 601 1.72 -15.00 -10.97
CA ASP A 601 2.66 -16.11 -11.16
C ASP A 601 4.08 -15.80 -10.67
N LEU A 602 4.43 -14.53 -10.43
CA LEU A 602 5.71 -14.08 -9.90
C LEU A 602 5.69 -13.79 -8.39
N LEU A 603 4.57 -14.04 -7.71
CA LEU A 603 4.44 -13.90 -6.25
C LEU A 603 4.45 -15.27 -5.61
N HIS A 604 5.32 -15.46 -4.62
CA HIS A 604 5.49 -16.75 -3.97
C HIS A 604 5.20 -16.66 -2.48
N LEU A 605 4.27 -17.48 -1.98
CA LEU A 605 4.08 -17.67 -0.55
C LEU A 605 5.35 -18.27 0.05
N VAL A 606 5.87 -17.65 1.10
CA VAL A 606 7.03 -18.14 1.85
C VAL A 606 6.61 -19.13 2.94
N GLU A 607 7.52 -20.02 3.33
CA GLU A 607 7.31 -21.00 4.42
C GLU A 607 7.49 -20.40 5.82
#